data_AF-A0A452H4P9-F1
#
_entry.id   AF-A0A452H4P9-F1
#
_cell.length_a   1.000
_cell.length_b   1.000
_cell.length_c   1.000
_cell.angle_alpha   90.00
_cell.angle_beta   90.00
_cell.angle_gamma   90.00
#
_symmetry.space_group_name_H-M   'P 1'
#
loop_
_entity.id
_entity.type
_entity.pdbx_description
1 polymer ?
#
loop_
_entity_poly.entity_id
_entity_poly.type
_entity_poly.pdbx_seq_one_letter_code
_entity_poly.pdbx_strand_id
1 'polypeptide(L)'
;MAAPLGLRLAPRLAAAPRHIHCGAPRPAVGQWRVQQGLAPSSAGYGPLRDLPDWSFVDGRPAPPWKGQMRRRQEDEAFARRVAMLHQEMERGLQRWQIQQHQQQEAKESKRQTQLEPKGAALRRGSSPQ
;
A
#
# COMPACT_ATOMS: atom_id res chain seq x y z
N MET A 1 -64.24 -30.93 57.16
CA MET A 1 -63.56 -31.58 56.02
C MET A 1 -62.98 -30.47 55.14
N ALA A 2 -61.91 -29.79 55.57
CA ALA A 2 -60.49 -30.09 55.28
C ALA A 2 -60.14 -29.99 53.78
N ALA A 3 -59.68 -28.80 53.35
CA ALA A 3 -59.10 -28.57 52.02
C ALA A 3 -57.61 -28.97 52.02
N PRO A 4 -57.09 -29.68 51.01
CA PRO A 4 -55.67 -29.98 50.96
C PRO A 4 -54.89 -28.81 50.33
N LEU A 5 -54.01 -28.20 51.13
CA LEU A 5 -52.92 -27.34 50.65
C LEU A 5 -51.88 -28.23 49.96
N GLY A 6 -51.85 -28.22 48.63
CA GLY A 6 -50.80 -28.88 47.86
C GLY A 6 -49.51 -28.08 47.88
N LEU A 7 -48.52 -28.49 48.68
CA LEU A 7 -47.14 -28.01 48.55
C LEU A 7 -46.56 -28.51 47.22
N ARG A 8 -46.42 -27.61 46.24
CA ARG A 8 -45.62 -27.86 45.03
C ARG A 8 -44.14 -27.54 45.33
N LEU A 9 -43.34 -28.58 45.55
CA LEU A 9 -41.89 -28.50 45.48
C LEU A 9 -41.49 -28.35 44.00
N ALA A 10 -41.08 -27.15 43.59
CA ALA A 10 -40.49 -26.95 42.27
C ALA A 10 -39.08 -27.57 42.24
N PRO A 11 -38.70 -28.32 41.18
CA PRO A 11 -37.32 -28.76 41.04
C PRO A 11 -36.44 -27.54 40.72
N ARG A 12 -35.44 -27.32 41.57
CA ARG A 12 -34.39 -26.33 41.33
C ARG A 12 -33.53 -26.87 40.19
N LEU A 13 -33.81 -26.44 38.96
CA LEU A 13 -32.93 -26.68 37.81
C LEU A 13 -31.55 -26.11 38.16
N ALA A 14 -30.61 -26.99 38.48
CA ALA A 14 -29.21 -26.62 38.62
C ALA A 14 -28.73 -26.17 37.23
N ALA A 15 -28.63 -24.86 37.03
CA ALA A 15 -28.03 -24.30 35.83
C ALA A 15 -26.55 -24.69 35.82
N ALA A 16 -26.18 -25.68 35.01
CA ALA A 16 -24.80 -26.00 34.74
C ALA A 16 -24.13 -24.75 34.12
N PRO A 17 -22.95 -24.31 34.59
CA PRO A 17 -22.24 -23.22 33.95
C PRO A 17 -21.85 -23.66 32.54
N ARG A 18 -22.54 -23.11 31.53
CA ARG A 18 -22.08 -23.20 30.15
C ARG A 18 -20.79 -22.39 30.08
N HIS A 19 -19.65 -23.06 30.02
CA HIS A 19 -18.38 -22.43 29.73
C HIS A 19 -18.39 -21.94 28.27
N ILE A 20 -18.98 -20.78 28.04
CA ILE A 20 -18.87 -20.08 26.76
C ILE A 20 -17.48 -19.47 26.74
N HIS A 21 -16.62 -19.96 25.84
CA HIS A 21 -15.31 -19.37 25.64
C HIS A 21 -15.47 -17.92 25.15
N CYS A 22 -15.35 -16.96 26.07
CA CYS A 22 -15.23 -15.53 25.76
C CYS A 22 -13.78 -15.17 25.37
N GLY A 23 -13.13 -16.01 24.56
CA GLY A 23 -11.82 -15.68 24.02
C GLY A 23 -11.98 -14.64 22.92
N ALA A 24 -11.32 -13.48 23.05
CA ALA A 24 -11.20 -12.53 21.95
C ALA A 24 -10.72 -13.26 20.69
N PRO A 25 -11.27 -12.97 19.49
CA PRO A 25 -10.79 -13.60 18.26
C PRO A 25 -9.29 -13.33 18.15
N ARG A 26 -8.48 -14.41 18.07
CA ARG A 26 -7.03 -14.28 17.92
C ARG A 26 -6.73 -13.48 16.64
N PRO A 27 -6.08 -12.31 16.71
CA PRO A 27 -5.62 -11.60 15.52
C PRO A 27 -4.48 -12.34 14.77
N ALA A 28 -4.10 -13.53 15.24
CA ALA A 28 -2.91 -14.25 14.82
C ALA A 28 -2.93 -14.71 13.35
N VAL A 29 -4.08 -15.14 12.82
CA VAL A 29 -4.12 -15.76 11.48
C VAL A 29 -3.96 -14.72 10.37
N GLY A 30 -4.63 -13.56 10.49
CA GLY A 30 -4.50 -12.49 9.50
C GLY A 30 -3.08 -11.90 9.47
N GLN A 31 -2.48 -11.69 10.64
CA GLN A 31 -1.10 -11.22 10.75
C GLN A 31 -0.10 -12.24 10.19
N TRP A 32 -0.27 -13.53 10.51
CA TRP A 32 0.54 -14.60 9.93
C TRP A 32 0.40 -14.62 8.39
N ARG A 33 -0.81 -14.48 7.84
CA ARG A 33 -1.03 -14.41 6.38
C ARG A 33 -0.27 -13.25 5.75
N VAL A 34 -0.32 -12.06 6.34
CA VAL A 34 0.44 -10.90 5.87
C VAL A 34 1.95 -11.16 5.92
N GLN A 35 2.44 -11.80 6.98
CA GLN A 35 3.85 -12.22 7.08
C GLN A 35 4.25 -13.23 5.98
N GLN A 36 3.30 -14.03 5.50
CA GLN A 36 3.49 -14.94 4.36
C GLN A 36 3.23 -14.28 2.99
N GLY A 37 3.00 -12.96 2.93
CA GLY A 37 2.68 -12.26 1.68
C GLY A 37 1.30 -12.58 1.11
N LEU A 38 0.37 -13.08 1.94
CA LEU A 38 -1.01 -13.37 1.57
C LEU A 38 -1.95 -12.23 2.00
N ALA A 39 -3.15 -12.22 1.43
CA ALA A 39 -4.19 -11.30 1.87
C ALA A 39 -4.55 -11.52 3.36
N PRO A 40 -4.83 -10.45 4.13
CA PRO A 40 -5.19 -10.56 5.55
C PRO A 40 -6.43 -11.42 5.80
N SER A 41 -7.36 -11.43 4.84
CA SER A 41 -8.58 -12.24 4.86
C SER A 41 -8.59 -13.24 3.70
N SER A 42 -9.27 -14.37 3.89
CA SER A 42 -9.44 -15.40 2.85
C SER A 42 -10.26 -14.91 1.64
N ALA A 43 -11.13 -13.92 1.83
CA ALA A 43 -11.88 -13.24 0.78
C ALA A 43 -11.09 -12.11 0.09
N GLY A 44 -9.82 -11.92 0.46
CA GLY A 44 -8.90 -11.01 -0.22
C GLY A 44 -8.47 -11.52 -1.59
N TYR A 45 -7.42 -10.92 -2.18
CA TYR A 45 -6.84 -11.43 -3.42
C TYR A 45 -6.31 -12.85 -3.23
N GLY A 46 -6.36 -13.67 -4.28
CA GLY A 46 -5.84 -15.03 -4.24
C GLY A 46 -6.74 -16.04 -4.93
N PRO A 47 -6.32 -17.31 -5.01
CA PRO A 47 -6.95 -18.30 -5.86
C PRO A 47 -8.40 -18.57 -5.48
N LEU A 48 -8.74 -18.53 -4.19
CA LEU A 48 -10.11 -18.73 -3.71
C LEU A 48 -11.09 -17.65 -4.19
N ARG A 49 -10.60 -16.44 -4.52
CA ARG A 49 -11.42 -15.33 -4.99
C ARG A 49 -11.34 -15.12 -6.50
N ASP A 50 -10.20 -15.40 -7.09
CA ASP A 50 -9.91 -14.98 -8.46
C ASP A 50 -10.09 -16.10 -9.49
N LEU A 51 -10.07 -17.37 -9.05
CA LEU A 51 -10.44 -18.50 -9.90
C LEU A 51 -11.97 -18.63 -10.01
N PRO A 52 -12.47 -19.17 -11.13
CA PRO A 52 -13.87 -19.47 -11.28
C PRO A 52 -14.27 -20.67 -10.42
N ASP A 53 -15.42 -20.57 -9.75
CA ASP A 53 -15.94 -21.64 -8.88
C ASP A 53 -16.42 -22.88 -9.68
N TRP A 54 -16.61 -22.75 -10.99
CA TRP A 54 -17.09 -23.81 -11.87
C TRP A 54 -16.56 -23.65 -13.30
N SER A 55 -16.70 -24.69 -14.11
CA SER A 55 -16.42 -24.69 -15.55
C SER A 55 -17.39 -25.62 -16.27
N PHE A 56 -17.49 -25.51 -17.60
CA PHE A 56 -18.29 -26.44 -18.39
C PHE A 56 -17.60 -27.80 -18.47
N VAL A 57 -18.37 -28.89 -18.61
CA VAL A 57 -17.84 -30.27 -18.75
C VAL A 57 -16.89 -30.39 -19.95
N ASP A 58 -17.16 -29.64 -21.02
CA ASP A 58 -16.32 -29.58 -22.22
C ASP A 58 -14.95 -28.88 -21.98
N GLY A 59 -14.70 -28.37 -20.77
CA GLY A 59 -13.50 -27.60 -20.44
C GLY A 59 -13.54 -26.13 -20.83
N ARG A 60 -14.69 -25.63 -21.34
CA ARG A 60 -14.87 -24.19 -21.61
C ARG A 60 -14.83 -23.43 -20.28
N PRO A 61 -14.18 -22.26 -20.22
CA PRO A 61 -14.12 -21.47 -19.00
C PRO A 61 -15.50 -20.90 -18.65
N ALA A 62 -15.78 -20.73 -17.37
CA ALA A 62 -16.97 -20.01 -16.94
C ALA A 62 -16.89 -18.53 -17.38
N PRO A 63 -18.03 -17.93 -17.74
CA PRO A 63 -18.08 -16.50 -18.03
C PRO A 63 -17.65 -15.69 -16.79
N PRO A 64 -16.88 -14.60 -16.96
CA PRO A 64 -16.41 -13.80 -15.84
C PRO A 64 -17.56 -13.10 -15.13
N TRP A 65 -17.59 -13.12 -13.80
CA TRP A 65 -18.62 -12.43 -13.03
C TRP A 65 -18.33 -10.92 -12.91
N LYS A 66 -19.38 -10.14 -12.63
CA LYS A 66 -19.31 -8.66 -12.54
C LYS A 66 -18.20 -8.16 -11.60
N GLY A 67 -18.05 -8.81 -10.44
CA GLY A 67 -17.03 -8.45 -9.45
C GLY A 67 -15.57 -8.67 -9.91
N GLN A 68 -15.28 -9.64 -10.76
CA GLN A 68 -13.94 -9.93 -11.28
C GLN A 68 -13.59 -8.91 -12.36
N MET A 69 -14.57 -8.58 -13.22
CA MET A 69 -14.41 -7.52 -14.22
C MET A 69 -14.15 -6.17 -13.55
N ARG A 70 -14.94 -5.82 -12.52
CA ARG A 70 -14.72 -4.59 -11.74
C ARG A 70 -13.31 -4.53 -11.14
N ARG A 71 -12.86 -5.61 -10.50
CA ARG A 71 -11.51 -5.70 -9.91
C ARG A 71 -10.41 -5.52 -10.96
N ARG A 72 -10.51 -6.23 -12.09
CA ARG A 72 -9.54 -6.08 -13.18
C ARG A 72 -9.44 -4.64 -13.69
N GLN A 73 -10.57 -3.94 -13.80
CA GLN A 73 -10.59 -2.53 -14.19
C GLN A 73 -9.96 -1.62 -13.12
N GLU A 74 -10.23 -1.88 -11.84
CA GLU A 74 -9.62 -1.16 -10.71
C GLU A 74 -8.10 -1.38 -10.67
N ASP A 75 -7.65 -2.63 -10.83
CA ASP A 75 -6.23 -3.00 -10.87
C ASP A 75 -5.51 -2.37 -12.07
N GLU A 76 -6.15 -2.36 -13.24
CA GLU A 76 -5.62 -1.70 -14.43
C GLU A 76 -5.52 -0.19 -14.24
N ALA A 77 -6.55 0.46 -13.70
CA ALA A 77 -6.53 1.89 -13.41
C ALA A 77 -5.44 2.24 -12.40
N PHE A 78 -5.25 1.39 -11.38
CA PHE A 78 -4.19 1.54 -10.40
C PHE A 78 -2.80 1.42 -11.04
N ALA A 79 -2.55 0.38 -11.84
CA ALA A 79 -1.27 0.17 -12.52
C ALA A 79 -0.92 1.33 -13.45
N ARG A 80 -1.90 1.83 -14.23
CA ARG A 80 -1.73 2.99 -15.11
C ARG A 80 -1.33 4.24 -14.32
N ARG A 81 -1.94 4.47 -13.15
CA ARG A 81 -1.61 5.61 -12.28
C ARG A 81 -0.18 5.49 -11.74
N VAL A 82 0.23 4.31 -11.27
CA VAL A 82 1.59 4.07 -10.78
C VAL A 82 2.63 4.38 -11.87
N ALA A 83 2.41 3.86 -13.08
CA ALA A 83 3.31 4.10 -14.21
C ALA A 83 3.40 5.59 -14.57
N MET A 84 2.26 6.29 -14.60
CA MET A 84 2.21 7.71 -14.89
C MET A 84 2.98 8.54 -13.86
N LEU A 85 2.74 8.33 -12.56
CA LEU A 85 3.44 9.05 -11.49
C LEU A 85 4.95 8.80 -11.51
N HIS A 86 5.36 7.57 -11.81
CA HIS A 86 6.77 7.23 -11.96
C HIS A 86 7.42 8.02 -13.11
N GLN A 87 6.77 8.09 -14.26
CA GLN A 87 7.27 8.88 -15.41
C GLN A 87 7.34 10.38 -15.10
N GLU A 88 6.36 10.92 -14.37
CA GLU A 88 6.39 12.33 -13.96
C GLU A 88 7.59 12.62 -13.05
N MET A 89 7.85 11.75 -12.07
CA MET A 89 9.00 11.84 -11.19
C MET A 89 10.31 11.76 -11.96
N GLU A 90 10.47 10.78 -12.86
CA GLU A 90 11.68 10.63 -13.67
C GLU A 90 11.95 11.85 -14.54
N ARG A 91 10.92 12.38 -15.22
CA ARG A 91 11.03 13.61 -16.02
C ARG A 91 11.43 14.80 -15.16
N GLY A 92 10.90 14.90 -13.94
CA GLY A 92 11.27 15.92 -12.97
C GLY A 92 12.76 15.85 -12.62
N LEU A 93 13.24 14.64 -12.32
CA LEU A 93 14.65 14.42 -11.99
C LEU A 93 15.57 14.74 -13.17
N GLN A 94 15.23 14.29 -14.38
CA GLN A 94 16.00 14.58 -15.60
C GLN A 94 16.10 16.09 -15.86
N ARG A 95 14.98 16.82 -15.75
CA ARG A 95 14.99 18.28 -15.91
C ARG A 95 15.87 18.95 -14.88
N TRP A 96 15.79 18.53 -13.62
CA TRP A 96 16.63 19.08 -12.56
C TRP A 96 18.12 18.82 -12.83
N GLN A 97 18.50 17.60 -13.24
CA GLN A 97 19.88 17.26 -13.59
C GLN A 97 20.41 18.12 -14.74
N ILE A 98 19.64 18.26 -15.81
CA ILE A 98 20.00 19.11 -16.96
C ILE A 98 20.19 20.57 -16.51
N GLN A 99 19.29 21.09 -15.69
CA GLN A 99 19.40 22.46 -15.16
C GLN A 99 20.65 22.64 -14.30
N GLN A 100 21.00 21.68 -13.45
CA GLN A 100 22.22 21.74 -12.65
C GLN A 100 23.47 21.77 -13.53
N HIS A 101 23.52 20.92 -14.56
CA HIS A 101 24.64 20.87 -15.48
C HIS A 101 24.78 22.19 -16.26
N GLN A 102 23.69 22.69 -16.85
CA GLN A 102 23.67 23.97 -17.54
C GLN A 102 24.09 25.14 -16.65
N GLN A 103 23.73 25.12 -15.36
CA GLN A 103 24.17 26.15 -14.42
C GLN A 103 25.68 26.09 -14.15
N GLN A 104 26.27 24.90 -14.11
CA GLN A 104 27.72 24.73 -13.97
C GLN A 104 28.44 25.23 -15.23
N GLU A 105 28.01 24.79 -16.41
CA GLU A 105 28.56 25.23 -17.70
C GLU A 105 28.42 26.75 -17.89
N ALA A 106 27.27 27.33 -17.52
CA ALA A 106 27.05 28.77 -17.57
C ALA A 106 27.98 29.55 -16.62
N LYS A 107 28.32 28.98 -15.45
CA LYS A 107 29.32 29.58 -14.55
C LYS A 107 30.72 29.47 -15.15
N GLU A 108 31.08 28.33 -15.71
CA GLU A 108 32.40 28.11 -16.32
C GLU A 108 32.62 28.99 -17.54
N SER A 109 31.66 29.04 -18.47
CA SER A 109 31.69 29.96 -19.63
C SER A 109 31.79 31.43 -19.21
N LYS A 110 31.07 31.85 -18.17
CA LYS A 110 31.22 33.19 -17.59
C LYS A 110 32.60 33.44 -17.00
N ARG A 111 33.25 32.42 -16.42
CA ARG A 111 34.64 32.52 -15.92
C ARG A 111 35.65 32.57 -17.05
N GLN A 112 35.46 31.81 -18.12
CA GLN A 112 36.35 31.81 -19.28
C GLN A 112 36.24 33.10 -20.10
N THR A 113 35.03 33.67 -20.21
CA THR A 113 34.78 34.93 -20.92
C THR A 113 35.06 36.17 -20.04
N GLN A 114 35.40 35.98 -18.76
CA GLN A 114 35.74 37.11 -17.88
C GLN A 114 37.05 37.74 -18.32
N LEU A 115 37.02 39.06 -18.50
CA LEU A 115 38.21 39.85 -18.80
C LEU A 115 39.13 39.89 -17.57
N GLU A 116 40.44 40.00 -17.81
CA GLU A 116 41.44 40.16 -16.75
C GLU A 116 41.09 41.33 -15.81
N PRO A 117 41.19 41.13 -14.48
CA PRO A 117 40.84 42.16 -13.52
C PRO A 117 41.85 43.32 -13.58
N LYS A 118 41.34 44.56 -13.73
CA LYS A 118 42.16 45.78 -13.78
C LYS A 118 42.13 46.55 -12.46
N GLY A 119 43.07 47.49 -12.30
CA GLY A 119 43.07 48.48 -11.21
C GLY A 119 43.54 47.94 -9.86
N ALA A 120 42.75 48.15 -8.81
CA ALA A 120 43.10 47.83 -7.41
C ALA A 120 43.43 46.35 -7.16
N ALA A 121 42.97 45.44 -8.03
CA ALA A 121 43.27 44.01 -7.96
C ALA A 121 44.76 43.70 -8.22
N LEU A 122 45.45 44.49 -9.05
CA LEU A 122 46.89 44.33 -9.35
C LEU A 122 47.81 44.97 -8.29
N ARG A 123 47.33 46.02 -7.59
CA ARG A 123 48.13 46.79 -6.62
C ARG A 123 48.54 46.00 -5.36
N ARG A 124 47.86 44.90 -5.04
CA ARG A 124 48.18 44.06 -3.86
C ARG A 124 49.41 43.16 -4.05
N GLY A 125 49.92 43.01 -5.27
CA GLY A 125 51.14 42.24 -5.56
C GLY A 125 52.42 43.07 -5.64
N SER A 126 52.32 44.41 -5.59
CA SER A 126 53.45 45.34 -5.69
C SER A 126 53.64 46.09 -4.37
N SER A 127 53.94 45.38 -3.29
CA SER A 127 54.45 46.00 -2.06
C SER A 127 55.98 45.99 -2.13
N PRO A 128 56.66 47.15 -2.17
CA PRO A 128 58.11 47.19 -2.07
C PRO A 128 58.54 46.93 -0.62
N GLN A 129 59.47 46.00 -0.43
CA GLN A 129 60.32 45.93 0.77
C GLN A 129 61.40 47.01 0.69
#